data_AF-A0A2I1PC77-F1
#
_entry.id   AF-A0A2I1PC77-F1
#
_cell.length_a   1.000
_cell.length_b   1.000
_cell.length_c   1.000
_cell.angle_alpha   90.00
_cell.angle_beta   90.00
_cell.angle_gamma   90.00
#
_symmetry.space_group_name_H-M   'P 1'
#
loop_
_entity.id
_entity.type
_entity.pdbx_description
1 polymer ?
#
loop_
_entity_poly.entity_id
_entity_poly.type
_entity_poly.pdbx_seq_one_letter_code
_entity_poly.pdbx_strand_id
1 'polypeptide(L)'
;MTGQVVRLSGVRARGHHGVFEHERRDGQDFVVDLVAHLPVGAGAGDDIGATLHYGQAAEVLVATVEGEPVDLLETLAERLLDAVQALPGGDRCPRLEVTVHKPQAPITVPFADVSVTAVRERELPAVVALGANLGDPAGTLASAVAALAALPGVRLTGLSPLVETDPVGGVEQPVYLNAVALVRTTRGAADLLAALHGIEAAHGRTREVRWGARTLDLDLVQYGDPRAGTEVHAEGELLLPHPRAAERAFVLAPWAMADPAARLAGQAVADLAARADDAGGVRPGPPWPALHLGGER
;
A
#
# COMPACT_ATOMS: atom_id res chain seq x y z
N MET A 1 3.42 -4.01 -15.77
CA MET A 1 3.84 -2.82 -16.53
C MET A 1 4.55 -1.88 -15.57
N THR A 2 5.80 -1.54 -15.82
CA THR A 2 6.61 -0.67 -14.98
C THR A 2 6.13 0.78 -15.09
N GLY A 3 5.95 1.46 -13.96
CA GLY A 3 5.59 2.88 -13.93
C GLY A 3 6.65 3.77 -14.58
N GLN A 4 6.23 4.93 -15.06
CA GLN A 4 7.14 5.97 -15.58
C GLN A 4 7.75 6.77 -14.42
N VAL A 5 8.88 7.41 -14.67
CA VAL A 5 9.56 8.27 -13.68
C VAL A 5 9.81 9.64 -14.29
N VAL A 6 9.37 10.69 -13.60
CA VAL A 6 9.74 12.07 -13.89
C VAL A 6 10.93 12.44 -13.04
N ARG A 7 11.98 12.98 -13.68
CA ARG A 7 13.17 13.51 -13.01
C ARG A 7 13.30 14.98 -13.37
N LEU A 8 13.24 15.84 -12.37
CA LEU A 8 13.49 17.26 -12.47
C LEU A 8 14.72 17.56 -11.62
N SER A 9 15.80 18.02 -12.24
CA SER A 9 17.08 18.25 -11.57
C SER A 9 17.55 19.68 -11.75
N GLY A 10 18.26 20.19 -10.75
CA GLY A 10 18.91 21.49 -10.83
C GLY A 10 17.98 22.68 -10.60
N VAL A 11 16.83 22.50 -9.94
CA VAL A 11 15.93 23.61 -9.61
C VAL A 11 16.64 24.51 -8.61
N ARG A 12 16.90 25.76 -8.98
CA ARG A 12 17.67 26.72 -8.18
C ARG A 12 16.77 27.78 -7.60
N ALA A 13 16.94 28.04 -6.30
CA ALA A 13 16.25 29.10 -5.59
C ALA A 13 17.13 29.64 -4.46
N ARG A 14 16.93 30.92 -4.11
CA ARG A 14 17.65 31.56 -3.01
C ARG A 14 16.82 31.49 -1.74
N GLY A 15 17.31 30.77 -0.73
CA GLY A 15 16.62 30.56 0.53
C GLY A 15 17.42 31.09 1.72
N HIS A 16 16.76 31.21 2.86
CA HIS A 16 17.34 31.72 4.12
C HIS A 16 17.47 30.63 5.18
N HIS A 17 17.72 29.38 4.76
CA HIS A 17 17.71 28.20 5.64
C HIS A 17 19.08 27.90 6.25
N GLY A 18 19.08 27.58 7.54
CA GLY A 18 20.29 27.25 8.29
C GLY A 18 20.22 27.68 9.75
N VAL A 19 21.10 27.08 10.54
CA VAL A 19 21.18 27.32 11.99
C VAL A 19 21.90 28.64 12.29
N PHE A 20 22.85 29.05 11.44
CA PHE A 20 23.66 30.22 11.73
C PHE A 20 22.96 31.52 11.32
N GLU A 21 23.13 32.57 12.13
CA GLU A 21 22.50 33.87 11.92
C GLU A 21 22.82 34.48 10.55
N HIS A 22 24.07 34.32 10.07
CA HIS A 22 24.48 34.84 8.77
C HIS A 22 23.76 34.14 7.61
N GLU A 23 23.46 32.85 7.72
CA GLU A 23 22.70 32.12 6.70
C GLU A 23 21.27 32.65 6.59
N ARG A 24 20.65 32.96 7.74
CA ARG A 24 19.29 33.51 7.80
C ARG A 24 19.22 34.94 7.30
N ARG A 25 20.25 35.74 7.56
CA ARG A 25 20.31 37.15 7.15
C ARG A 25 20.63 37.28 5.66
N ASP A 26 21.68 36.62 5.20
CA ASP A 26 22.28 36.87 3.89
C ASP A 26 21.66 35.96 2.79
N GLY A 27 21.12 34.82 3.20
CA GLY A 27 20.59 33.80 2.29
C GLY A 27 21.67 33.14 1.44
N GLN A 28 21.34 32.02 0.82
CA GLN A 28 22.24 31.28 -0.06
C GLN A 28 21.45 30.51 -1.13
N ASP A 29 22.16 30.02 -2.13
CA ASP A 29 21.54 29.25 -3.21
C ASP A 29 21.36 27.80 -2.76
N PHE A 30 20.15 27.28 -2.95
CA PHE A 30 19.83 25.86 -2.82
C PHE A 30 19.57 25.29 -4.20
N VAL A 31 19.94 24.03 -4.38
CA VAL A 31 19.57 23.24 -5.55
C VAL A 31 18.64 22.13 -5.11
N VAL A 32 17.54 21.93 -5.81
CA VAL A 32 16.55 20.90 -5.49
C VAL A 32 16.34 19.99 -6.70
N ASP A 33 16.39 18.69 -6.43
CA ASP A 33 16.07 17.63 -7.36
C ASP A 33 14.80 16.91 -6.90
N LEU A 34 13.93 16.57 -7.86
CA LEU A 34 12.70 15.80 -7.65
C LEU A 34 12.72 14.55 -8.53
N VAL A 35 12.48 13.40 -7.90
CA VAL A 35 12.18 12.13 -8.59
C VAL A 35 10.76 11.73 -8.20
N ALA A 36 9.85 11.71 -9.18
CA ALA A 36 8.49 11.27 -9.00
C ALA A 36 8.24 10.00 -9.80
N HIS A 37 7.94 8.90 -9.11
CA HIS A 37 7.40 7.70 -9.74
C HIS A 37 5.92 7.96 -10.01
N LEU A 38 5.50 7.78 -11.26
CA LEU A 38 4.13 8.02 -11.67
C LEU A 38 3.29 6.74 -11.57
N PRO A 39 1.97 6.86 -11.33
CA PRO A 39 1.08 5.70 -11.39
C PRO A 39 1.09 5.06 -12.79
N VAL A 40 0.78 3.77 -12.87
CA VAL A 40 0.65 3.07 -14.16
C VAL A 40 -0.45 3.74 -14.97
N GLY A 41 -0.17 4.04 -16.24
CA GLY A 41 -1.12 4.75 -17.11
C GLY A 41 -1.17 6.26 -16.87
N ALA A 42 -0.25 6.85 -16.09
CA ALA A 42 -0.08 8.30 -16.07
C ALA A 42 0.14 8.83 -17.51
N GLY A 43 -0.58 9.88 -17.88
CA GLY A 43 -0.57 10.41 -19.25
C GLY A 43 -1.32 9.55 -20.28
N ALA A 44 -2.06 8.52 -19.86
CA ALA A 44 -2.99 7.84 -20.76
C ALA A 44 -4.01 8.85 -21.32
N GLY A 45 -4.19 8.83 -22.64
CA GLY A 45 -5.06 9.79 -23.31
C GLY A 45 -4.47 11.18 -23.49
N ASP A 46 -3.17 11.38 -23.23
CA ASP A 46 -2.46 12.67 -23.38
C ASP A 46 -3.05 13.80 -22.51
N ASP A 47 -3.57 13.45 -21.33
CA ASP A 47 -4.14 14.39 -20.37
C ASP A 47 -3.13 14.76 -19.27
N ILE A 48 -2.75 16.03 -19.23
CA ILE A 48 -1.84 16.59 -18.22
C ILE A 48 -2.42 16.55 -16.80
N GLY A 49 -3.76 16.53 -16.65
CA GLY A 49 -4.43 16.40 -15.34
C GLY A 49 -4.37 14.98 -14.76
N ALA A 50 -4.04 13.98 -15.59
CA ALA A 50 -3.87 12.60 -15.18
C ALA A 50 -2.46 12.28 -14.63
N THR A 51 -1.57 13.27 -14.58
CA THR A 51 -0.17 13.11 -14.15
C THR A 51 0.28 14.27 -13.25
N LEU A 52 1.46 14.13 -12.64
CA LEU A 52 2.11 15.24 -11.93
C LEU A 52 2.71 16.22 -12.94
N HIS A 53 2.25 17.47 -12.92
CA HIS A 53 2.79 18.52 -13.79
C HIS A 53 4.16 19.00 -13.29
N TYR A 54 5.24 18.63 -13.98
CA TYR A 54 6.61 18.98 -13.55
C TYR A 54 6.90 20.49 -13.50
N GLY A 55 6.26 21.31 -14.36
CA GLY A 55 6.36 22.78 -14.28
C GLY A 55 5.79 23.36 -12.97
N GLN A 56 4.55 22.99 -12.60
CA GLN A 56 3.97 23.35 -11.30
C GLN A 56 4.80 22.82 -10.13
N ALA A 57 5.37 21.61 -10.26
CA ALA A 57 6.29 21.08 -9.26
C ALA A 57 7.54 21.97 -9.13
N ALA A 58 8.16 22.39 -10.23
CA ALA A 58 9.30 23.31 -10.20
C ALA A 58 8.95 24.64 -9.51
N GLU A 59 7.80 25.23 -9.85
CA GLU A 59 7.31 26.48 -9.25
C GLU A 59 7.10 26.36 -7.74
N VAL A 60 6.46 25.27 -7.28
CA VAL A 60 6.25 24.99 -5.86
C VAL A 60 7.55 24.74 -5.11
N LEU A 61 8.51 24.04 -5.71
CA LEU A 61 9.83 23.81 -5.10
C LEU A 61 10.55 25.14 -4.87
N VAL A 62 10.58 26.02 -5.87
CA VAL A 62 11.16 27.37 -5.75
C VAL A 62 10.45 28.16 -4.65
N ALA A 63 9.12 28.24 -4.69
CA ALA A 63 8.34 28.99 -3.71
C ALA A 63 8.54 28.48 -2.26
N THR A 64 8.76 27.17 -2.10
CA THR A 64 8.99 26.56 -0.77
C THR A 64 10.39 26.88 -0.24
N VAL A 65 11.42 26.91 -1.11
CA VAL A 65 12.78 27.34 -0.73
C VAL A 65 12.86 28.84 -0.43
N GLU A 66 12.12 29.67 -1.18
CA GLU A 66 12.07 31.12 -0.95
C GLU A 66 11.17 31.51 0.25
N GLY A 67 10.44 30.54 0.79
CA GLY A 67 9.47 30.72 1.86
C GLY A 67 10.07 30.82 3.26
N GLU A 68 9.29 30.41 4.26
CA GLU A 68 9.65 30.54 5.67
C GLU A 68 10.96 29.77 5.98
N PRO A 69 11.96 30.43 6.62
CA PRO A 69 13.21 29.79 6.99
C PRO A 69 13.05 28.66 8.01
N VAL A 70 13.56 27.48 7.69
CA VAL A 70 13.83 26.40 8.64
C VAL A 70 15.32 26.30 8.96
N ASP A 71 15.63 25.71 10.12
CA ASP A 71 17.01 25.57 10.58
C ASP A 71 17.75 24.39 9.92
N LEU A 72 17.01 23.33 9.58
CA LEU A 72 17.54 22.04 9.12
C LEU A 72 17.16 21.74 7.66
N LEU A 73 18.08 21.10 6.92
CA LEU A 73 17.83 20.65 5.54
C LEU A 73 16.77 19.54 5.49
N GLU A 74 16.74 18.69 6.50
CA GLU A 74 15.77 17.62 6.71
C GLU A 74 14.35 18.18 6.75
N THR A 75 14.14 19.24 7.54
CA THR A 75 12.85 19.92 7.62
C THR A 75 12.47 20.56 6.29
N LEU A 76 13.43 21.13 5.57
CA LEU A 76 13.17 21.70 4.24
C LEU A 76 12.79 20.62 3.23
N ALA A 77 13.50 19.49 3.22
CA ALA A 77 13.24 18.37 2.33
C ALA A 77 11.84 17.78 2.55
N GLU A 78 11.43 17.58 3.80
CA GLU A 78 10.06 17.13 4.12
C GLU A 78 9.00 18.16 3.69
N ARG A 79 9.25 19.45 3.93
CA ARG A 79 8.32 20.52 3.53
C ARG A 79 8.16 20.60 2.01
N LEU A 80 9.26 20.46 1.26
CA LEU A 80 9.22 20.40 -0.20
C LEU A 80 8.44 19.18 -0.68
N LEU A 81 8.62 18.05 -0.03
CA LEU A 81 7.92 16.82 -0.36
C LEU A 81 6.41 16.97 -0.09
N ASP A 82 6.01 17.53 1.06
CA ASP A 82 4.61 17.85 1.37
C ASP A 82 3.99 18.76 0.30
N ALA A 83 4.74 19.79 -0.13
CA ALA A 83 4.29 20.74 -1.13
C ALA A 83 4.10 20.09 -2.51
N VAL A 84 5.02 19.20 -2.93
CA VAL A 84 4.88 18.44 -4.18
C VAL A 84 3.73 17.44 -4.09
N GLN A 85 3.55 16.78 -2.95
CA GLN A 85 2.46 15.83 -2.76
C GLN A 85 1.08 16.50 -2.81
N ALA A 86 0.98 17.75 -2.35
CA ALA A 86 -0.25 18.54 -2.39
C ALA A 86 -0.65 19.00 -3.81
N LEU A 87 0.24 18.88 -4.80
CA LEU A 87 -0.10 19.18 -6.19
C LEU A 87 -1.05 18.14 -6.78
N PRO A 88 -1.89 18.51 -7.76
CA PRO A 88 -2.68 17.56 -8.53
C PRO A 88 -1.80 16.44 -9.09
N GLY A 89 -2.11 15.18 -8.75
CA GLY A 89 -1.32 14.02 -9.17
C GLY A 89 -0.14 13.66 -8.27
N GLY A 90 0.29 14.56 -7.38
CA GLY A 90 1.35 14.29 -6.41
C GLY A 90 0.96 13.23 -5.39
N ASP A 91 -0.24 13.31 -4.85
CA ASP A 91 -0.85 12.35 -3.91
C ASP A 91 -1.02 10.94 -4.50
N ARG A 92 -1.09 10.83 -5.83
CA ARG A 92 -1.22 9.57 -6.57
C ARG A 92 0.12 8.91 -6.89
N CYS A 93 1.23 9.63 -6.78
CA CYS A 93 2.56 9.10 -7.05
C CYS A 93 2.89 7.97 -6.07
N PRO A 94 3.25 6.76 -6.54
CA PRO A 94 3.65 5.67 -5.64
C PRO A 94 4.88 6.00 -4.79
N ARG A 95 5.77 6.84 -5.31
CA ARG A 95 6.99 7.26 -4.63
C ARG A 95 7.41 8.65 -5.08
N LEU A 96 7.70 9.52 -4.12
CA LEU A 96 8.28 10.84 -4.32
C LEU A 96 9.60 10.91 -3.58
N GLU A 97 10.61 11.50 -4.21
CA GLU A 97 11.91 11.78 -3.62
C GLU A 97 12.27 13.23 -3.89
N VAL A 98 12.62 13.97 -2.85
CA VAL A 98 13.15 15.33 -2.97
C VAL A 98 14.55 15.34 -2.38
N THR A 99 15.53 15.79 -3.16
CA THR A 99 16.89 16.01 -2.69
C THR A 99 17.19 17.49 -2.65
N VAL A 100 17.61 17.98 -1.50
CA VAL A 100 18.02 19.36 -1.27
C VAL A 100 19.52 19.40 -1.14
N HIS A 101 20.18 20.18 -1.98
CA HIS A 101 21.61 20.39 -2.03
C HIS A 101 21.97 21.78 -1.48
N LYS A 102 23.04 21.83 -0.70
CA LYS A 102 23.56 23.04 -0.06
C LYS A 102 25.08 23.16 -0.32
N PRO A 103 25.48 23.54 -1.54
CA PRO A 103 26.90 23.57 -1.93
C PRO A 103 27.72 24.61 -1.15
N GLN A 104 27.06 25.57 -0.50
CA GLN A 104 27.67 26.65 0.27
C GLN A 104 27.58 26.44 1.79
N ALA A 105 27.33 25.20 2.24
CA ALA A 105 27.25 24.89 3.66
C ALA A 105 28.53 25.34 4.42
N PRO A 106 28.41 25.86 5.66
CA PRO A 106 29.53 26.39 6.43
C PRO A 106 30.39 25.27 7.04
N ILE A 107 31.02 24.46 6.19
CA ILE A 107 31.90 23.35 6.55
C ILE A 107 33.35 23.81 6.37
N THR A 108 34.19 23.56 7.37
CA THR A 108 35.57 24.08 7.44
C THR A 108 36.59 23.30 6.61
N VAL A 109 36.21 22.15 6.07
CA VAL A 109 37.04 21.30 5.21
C VAL A 109 36.55 21.38 3.76
N PRO A 110 37.39 21.11 2.75
CA PRO A 110 36.96 21.11 1.36
C PRO A 110 35.86 20.06 1.09
N PHE A 111 34.79 20.48 0.42
CA PHE A 111 33.71 19.63 -0.05
C PHE A 111 33.14 20.21 -1.36
N ALA A 112 32.44 19.39 -2.14
CA ALA A 112 31.77 19.85 -3.36
C ALA A 112 30.31 20.19 -3.11
N ASP A 113 29.62 19.36 -2.33
CA ASP A 113 28.21 19.51 -2.02
C ASP A 113 27.84 18.73 -0.74
N VAL A 114 26.77 19.15 -0.08
CA VAL A 114 26.08 18.39 0.95
C VAL A 114 24.60 18.37 0.60
N SER A 115 23.98 17.19 0.67
CA SER A 115 22.58 17.03 0.30
C SER A 115 21.82 16.14 1.27
N VAL A 116 20.53 16.43 1.43
CA VAL A 116 19.58 15.59 2.18
C VAL A 116 18.46 15.16 1.23
N THR A 117 18.13 13.88 1.23
CA THR A 117 17.03 13.32 0.45
C THR A 117 15.91 12.87 1.38
N ALA A 118 14.71 13.44 1.19
CA ALA A 118 13.47 12.93 1.77
C ALA A 118 12.77 12.03 0.75
N VAL A 119 12.21 10.92 1.23
CA VAL A 119 11.49 9.93 0.40
C VAL A 119 10.14 9.66 1.02
N ARG A 120 9.10 9.63 0.19
CA ARG A 120 7.75 9.23 0.60
C ARG A 120 7.22 8.18 -0.34
N GLU A 121 6.83 7.05 0.24
CA GLU A 121 6.14 5.98 -0.47
C GLU A 121 4.67 6.00 -0.11
N ARG A 122 3.82 5.81 -1.13
CA ARG A 122 2.39 5.75 -0.95
C ARG A 122 1.99 4.36 -0.50
N GLU A 123 1.52 4.27 0.74
CA GLU A 123 0.93 3.04 1.27
C GLU A 123 -0.59 3.04 1.11
N LEU A 124 -1.12 2.01 0.45
CA LEU A 124 -2.56 1.79 0.33
C LEU A 124 -3.01 0.61 1.19
N PRO A 125 -4.23 0.69 1.79
CA PRO A 125 -4.81 -0.46 2.45
C PRO A 125 -5.18 -1.54 1.44
N ALA A 126 -5.14 -2.80 1.84
CA ALA A 126 -5.66 -3.91 1.08
C ALA A 126 -6.26 -4.96 2.02
N VAL A 127 -7.19 -5.73 1.48
CA VAL A 127 -7.92 -6.78 2.19
C VAL A 127 -7.61 -8.10 1.52
N VAL A 128 -7.06 -9.03 2.28
CA VAL A 128 -6.71 -10.38 1.80
C VAL A 128 -7.57 -11.39 2.54
N ALA A 129 -8.38 -12.16 1.81
CA ALA A 129 -9.08 -13.31 2.36
C ALA A 129 -8.17 -14.53 2.32
N LEU A 130 -8.23 -15.35 3.38
CA LEU A 130 -7.46 -16.57 3.53
C LEU A 130 -8.41 -17.74 3.76
N GLY A 131 -8.13 -18.88 3.13
CA GLY A 131 -8.90 -20.11 3.30
C GLY A 131 -8.03 -21.37 3.24
N ALA A 132 -8.33 -22.37 4.06
CA ALA A 132 -7.65 -23.67 4.06
C ALA A 132 -8.57 -24.78 4.59
N ASN A 133 -8.47 -26.00 4.05
CA ASN A 133 -9.25 -27.14 4.55
C ASN A 133 -8.51 -28.49 4.58
N LEU A 134 -7.25 -28.56 4.14
CA LEU A 134 -6.46 -29.79 4.13
C LEU A 134 -5.35 -29.79 5.18
N GLY A 135 -5.08 -30.96 5.76
CA GLY A 135 -3.96 -31.16 6.70
C GLY A 135 -4.19 -30.45 8.04
N ASP A 136 -3.36 -29.45 8.34
CA ASP A 136 -3.50 -28.54 9.47
C ASP A 136 -3.89 -27.14 8.95
N PRO A 137 -5.19 -26.84 8.77
CA PRO A 137 -5.63 -25.56 8.22
C PRO A 137 -5.23 -24.37 9.10
N ALA A 138 -5.30 -24.50 10.42
CA ALA A 138 -5.00 -23.40 11.34
C ALA A 138 -3.50 -23.05 11.30
N GLY A 139 -2.63 -24.06 11.35
CA GLY A 139 -1.18 -23.88 11.18
C GLY A 139 -0.81 -23.33 9.80
N THR A 140 -1.48 -23.80 8.75
CA THR A 140 -1.27 -23.31 7.38
C THR A 140 -1.64 -21.84 7.22
N LEU A 141 -2.80 -21.43 7.74
CA LEU A 141 -3.22 -20.03 7.73
C LEU A 141 -2.26 -19.15 8.55
N ALA A 142 -1.79 -19.63 9.72
CA ALA A 142 -0.85 -18.88 10.55
C ALA A 142 0.50 -18.68 9.87
N SER A 143 1.01 -19.71 9.20
CA SER A 143 2.20 -19.62 8.35
C SER A 143 2.01 -18.63 7.19
N ALA A 144 0.83 -18.65 6.54
CA ALA A 144 0.51 -17.71 5.47
C ALA A 144 0.48 -16.26 5.96
N VAL A 145 -0.11 -15.99 7.14
CA VAL A 145 -0.10 -14.65 7.76
C VAL A 145 1.32 -14.20 8.10
N ALA A 146 2.16 -15.10 8.64
CA ALA A 146 3.56 -14.78 8.92
C ALA A 146 4.34 -14.46 7.64
N ALA A 147 4.13 -15.24 6.56
CA ALA A 147 4.73 -14.98 5.26
C ALA A 147 4.26 -13.64 4.65
N LEU A 148 2.95 -13.33 4.76
CA LEU A 148 2.38 -12.07 4.32
C LEU A 148 2.98 -10.88 5.08
N ALA A 149 3.13 -10.99 6.41
CA ALA A 149 3.73 -9.96 7.25
C ALA A 149 5.24 -9.77 7.00
N ALA A 150 5.92 -10.79 6.48
CA ALA A 150 7.33 -10.73 6.13
C ALA A 150 7.59 -10.19 4.70
N LEU A 151 6.55 -9.95 3.90
CA LEU A 151 6.74 -9.40 2.55
C LEU A 151 7.25 -7.95 2.63
N PRO A 152 8.34 -7.60 1.91
CA PRO A 152 8.81 -6.22 1.83
C PRO A 152 7.69 -5.29 1.33
N GLY A 153 7.52 -4.14 1.98
CA GLY A 153 6.47 -3.18 1.60
C GLY A 153 5.05 -3.64 1.94
N VAL A 154 4.86 -4.62 2.83
CA VAL A 154 3.56 -5.02 3.38
C VAL A 154 3.62 -4.89 4.90
N ARG A 155 2.61 -4.27 5.49
CA ARG A 155 2.42 -4.17 6.93
C ARG A 155 1.05 -4.71 7.31
N LEU A 156 1.02 -5.75 8.14
CA LEU A 156 -0.23 -6.27 8.71
C LEU A 156 -0.79 -5.25 9.71
N THR A 157 -2.04 -4.81 9.49
CA THR A 157 -2.72 -3.82 10.35
C THR A 157 -3.90 -4.41 11.10
N GLY A 158 -4.38 -5.59 10.72
CA GLY A 158 -5.46 -6.28 11.40
C GLY A 158 -5.62 -7.71 10.91
N LEU A 159 -6.21 -8.56 11.75
CA LEU A 159 -6.49 -9.95 11.44
C LEU A 159 -7.81 -10.34 12.12
N SER A 160 -8.72 -10.95 11.36
CA SER A 160 -9.98 -11.44 11.90
C SER A 160 -9.77 -12.68 12.79
N PRO A 161 -10.75 -13.06 13.63
CA PRO A 161 -10.86 -14.43 14.12
C PRO A 161 -10.94 -15.44 12.96
N LEU A 162 -10.61 -16.70 13.25
CA LEU A 162 -10.89 -17.82 12.34
C LEU A 162 -12.40 -18.11 12.37
N VAL A 163 -12.96 -18.40 11.20
CA VAL A 163 -14.34 -18.90 11.06
C VAL A 163 -14.35 -20.23 10.31
N GLU A 164 -15.28 -21.10 10.68
CA GLU A 164 -15.52 -22.38 10.03
C GLU A 164 -16.68 -22.29 9.06
N THR A 165 -16.54 -22.92 7.89
CA THR A 165 -17.64 -23.10 6.94
C THR A 165 -17.71 -24.50 6.36
N ASP A 166 -18.94 -24.92 6.05
CA ASP A 166 -19.16 -26.17 5.31
C ASP A 166 -18.57 -26.09 3.89
N PRO A 167 -18.08 -27.22 3.37
CA PRO A 167 -17.54 -27.25 2.03
C PRO A 167 -18.60 -27.04 0.95
N VAL A 168 -18.24 -26.27 -0.08
CA VAL A 168 -19.11 -26.01 -1.23
C VAL A 168 -18.95 -27.12 -2.27
N GLY A 169 -20.05 -27.56 -2.89
CA GLY A 169 -20.01 -28.39 -4.11
C GLY A 169 -20.36 -29.88 -3.95
N GLY A 170 -20.91 -30.31 -2.80
CA GLY A 170 -21.50 -31.66 -2.65
C GLY A 170 -20.52 -32.82 -2.61
N VAL A 171 -19.22 -32.55 -2.47
CA VAL A 171 -18.17 -33.56 -2.24
C VAL A 171 -17.87 -33.62 -0.74
N GLU A 172 -17.81 -34.81 -0.18
CA GLU A 172 -17.40 -35.04 1.22
C GLU A 172 -15.94 -34.61 1.39
N GLN A 173 -15.72 -33.52 2.11
CA GLN A 173 -14.40 -32.95 2.39
C GLN A 173 -14.44 -32.26 3.76
N PRO A 174 -13.29 -32.01 4.41
CA PRO A 174 -13.25 -31.33 5.69
C PRO A 174 -13.82 -29.90 5.62
N VAL A 175 -14.27 -29.39 6.77
CA VAL A 175 -14.66 -27.99 6.93
C VAL A 175 -13.51 -27.05 6.57
N TYR A 176 -13.86 -25.88 6.03
CA TYR A 176 -12.88 -24.83 5.73
C TYR A 176 -12.69 -23.94 6.96
N LEU A 177 -11.44 -23.58 7.24
CA LEU A 177 -11.11 -22.41 8.04
C LEU A 177 -10.89 -21.22 7.12
N ASN A 178 -11.51 -20.08 7.45
CA ASN A 178 -11.37 -18.82 6.73
C ASN A 178 -11.01 -17.68 7.68
N ALA A 179 -10.31 -16.68 7.15
CA ALA A 179 -10.00 -15.45 7.84
C ALA A 179 -9.79 -14.30 6.85
N VAL A 180 -9.65 -13.08 7.39
CA VAL A 180 -9.29 -11.89 6.63
C VAL A 180 -8.12 -11.18 7.30
N ALA A 181 -7.10 -10.87 6.52
CA ALA A 181 -5.99 -10.02 6.89
C ALA A 181 -6.20 -8.63 6.29
N LEU A 182 -6.07 -7.61 7.14
CA LEU A 182 -6.02 -6.20 6.73
C LEU A 182 -4.56 -5.80 6.67
N VAL A 183 -4.11 -5.29 5.53
CA VAL A 183 -2.73 -4.84 5.34
C VAL A 183 -2.67 -3.42 4.81
N ARG A 184 -1.54 -2.76 5.01
CA ARG A 184 -1.10 -1.61 4.20
C ARG A 184 0.09 -2.01 3.37
N THR A 185 0.18 -1.51 2.14
CA THR A 185 1.28 -1.88 1.24
C THR A 185 1.71 -0.75 0.32
N THR A 186 3.01 -0.71 0.03
CA THR A 186 3.61 0.11 -1.03
C THR A 186 3.68 -0.62 -2.38
N ARG A 187 3.33 -1.91 -2.41
CA ARG A 187 3.27 -2.72 -3.65
C ARG A 187 2.04 -2.36 -4.45
N GLY A 188 2.15 -2.31 -5.78
CA GLY A 188 0.97 -2.24 -6.64
C GLY A 188 0.08 -3.48 -6.48
N ALA A 189 -1.22 -3.35 -6.78
CA ALA A 189 -2.20 -4.42 -6.59
C ALA A 189 -1.84 -5.73 -7.32
N ALA A 190 -1.32 -5.64 -8.55
CA ALA A 190 -0.85 -6.80 -9.31
C ALA A 190 0.38 -7.47 -8.68
N ASP A 191 1.32 -6.68 -8.15
CA ASP A 191 2.51 -7.19 -7.48
C ASP A 191 2.17 -7.84 -6.14
N LEU A 192 1.19 -7.28 -5.42
CA LEU A 192 0.64 -7.90 -4.21
C LEU A 192 -0.02 -9.24 -4.56
N LEU A 193 -0.89 -9.29 -5.57
CA LEU A 193 -1.53 -10.54 -6.01
C LEU A 193 -0.49 -11.60 -6.41
N ALA A 194 0.55 -11.20 -7.15
CA ALA A 194 1.65 -12.10 -7.51
C ALA A 194 2.39 -12.64 -6.27
N ALA A 195 2.60 -11.81 -5.25
CA ALA A 195 3.21 -12.23 -3.99
C ALA A 195 2.30 -13.21 -3.21
N LEU A 196 0.98 -12.99 -3.20
CA LEU A 196 0.01 -13.92 -2.62
C LEU A 196 0.07 -15.29 -3.31
N HIS A 197 0.09 -15.34 -4.65
CA HIS A 197 0.29 -16.57 -5.40
C HIS A 197 1.61 -17.27 -5.05
N GLY A 198 2.68 -16.50 -4.78
CA GLY A 198 3.95 -17.04 -4.30
C GLY A 198 3.83 -17.73 -2.94
N ILE A 199 3.09 -17.14 -2.00
CA ILE A 199 2.80 -17.74 -0.69
C ILE A 199 1.97 -19.01 -0.86
N GLU A 200 0.94 -19.00 -1.72
CA GLU A 200 0.14 -20.19 -2.03
C GLU A 200 0.99 -21.34 -2.58
N ALA A 201 1.88 -21.04 -3.52
CA ALA A 201 2.78 -22.03 -4.13
C ALA A 201 3.72 -22.66 -3.10
N ALA A 202 4.24 -21.86 -2.15
CA ALA A 202 5.08 -22.35 -1.06
C ALA A 202 4.34 -23.30 -0.10
N HIS A 203 3.01 -23.21 -0.02
CA HIS A 203 2.14 -24.11 0.78
C HIS A 203 1.57 -25.28 -0.05
N GLY A 204 2.21 -25.62 -1.17
CA GLY A 204 1.92 -26.85 -1.92
C GLY A 204 0.66 -26.81 -2.76
N ARG A 205 0.17 -25.61 -3.14
CA ARG A 205 -1.00 -25.49 -4.03
C ARG A 205 -0.68 -26.08 -5.42
N THR A 206 -1.27 -27.23 -5.74
CA THR A 206 -1.31 -27.80 -7.09
C THR A 206 -2.68 -27.54 -7.73
N ARG A 207 -2.74 -26.88 -8.89
CA ARG A 207 -4.02 -26.55 -9.59
C ARG A 207 -4.57 -27.78 -10.32
N GLU A 208 -4.85 -28.87 -9.60
CA GLU A 208 -5.21 -30.17 -10.19
C GLU A 208 -6.71 -30.30 -10.48
N VAL A 209 -7.60 -29.72 -9.67
CA VAL A 209 -9.07 -29.81 -9.85
C VAL A 209 -9.75 -28.46 -9.62
N ARG A 210 -10.59 -28.02 -10.56
CA ARG A 210 -11.46 -26.85 -10.40
C ARG A 210 -12.47 -27.17 -9.28
N TRP A 211 -12.44 -26.41 -8.18
CA TRP A 211 -13.24 -26.60 -6.95
C TRP A 211 -12.82 -27.77 -6.03
N GLY A 212 -11.62 -28.34 -6.22
CA GLY A 212 -11.08 -29.32 -5.27
C GLY A 212 -10.62 -28.69 -3.96
N ALA A 213 -10.45 -29.52 -2.94
CA ALA A 213 -9.88 -29.12 -1.65
C ALA A 213 -8.49 -28.47 -1.82
N ARG A 214 -8.18 -27.48 -1.00
CA ARG A 214 -6.96 -26.66 -1.12
C ARG A 214 -6.22 -26.60 0.21
N THR A 215 -4.90 -26.68 0.12
CA THR A 215 -4.02 -26.45 1.27
C THR A 215 -4.08 -24.99 1.72
N LEU A 216 -4.05 -24.04 0.77
CA LEU A 216 -4.16 -22.61 1.03
C LEU A 216 -4.77 -21.88 -0.18
N ASP A 217 -5.65 -20.92 0.10
CA ASP A 217 -6.23 -19.96 -0.85
C ASP A 217 -6.06 -18.54 -0.30
N LEU A 218 -5.46 -17.65 -1.08
CA LEU A 218 -5.27 -16.24 -0.76
C LEU A 218 -5.87 -15.37 -1.86
N ASP A 219 -6.96 -14.69 -1.55
CA ASP A 219 -7.67 -13.82 -2.49
C ASP A 219 -7.44 -12.34 -2.11
N LEU A 220 -6.98 -11.53 -3.06
CA LEU A 220 -6.98 -10.07 -2.91
C LEU A 220 -8.41 -9.56 -3.13
N VAL A 221 -9.08 -9.16 -2.05
CA VAL A 221 -10.50 -8.78 -2.05
C VAL A 221 -10.71 -7.32 -2.44
N GLN A 222 -9.96 -6.41 -1.81
CA GLN A 222 -10.06 -4.97 -2.03
C GLN A 222 -8.66 -4.36 -1.94
N TYR A 223 -8.40 -3.34 -2.75
CA TYR A 223 -7.14 -2.61 -2.75
C TYR A 223 -7.44 -1.10 -2.85
N GLY A 224 -6.87 -0.32 -1.95
CA GLY A 224 -7.29 1.05 -1.68
C GLY A 224 -8.51 1.14 -0.74
N ASP A 225 -8.87 2.36 -0.34
CA ASP A 225 -10.05 2.62 0.51
C ASP A 225 -11.09 3.44 -0.28
N PRO A 226 -12.32 2.92 -0.47
CA PRO A 226 -13.39 3.65 -1.15
C PRO A 226 -13.79 4.94 -0.42
N ARG A 227 -13.66 4.99 0.91
CA ARG A 227 -13.98 6.19 1.72
C ARG A 227 -12.97 7.32 1.49
N ALA A 228 -11.74 6.96 1.13
CA ALA A 228 -10.69 7.90 0.79
C ALA A 228 -10.61 8.20 -0.73
N GLY A 229 -11.50 7.62 -1.55
CA GLY A 229 -11.43 7.75 -3.01
C GLY A 229 -10.18 7.11 -3.62
N THR A 230 -9.56 6.16 -2.94
CA THR A 230 -8.30 5.51 -3.37
C THR A 230 -8.51 4.06 -3.83
N GLU A 231 -9.75 3.55 -3.80
CA GLU A 231 -10.09 2.21 -4.27
C GLU A 231 -9.69 2.02 -5.73
N VAL A 232 -9.01 0.91 -6.00
CA VAL A 232 -8.60 0.53 -7.34
C VAL A 232 -9.64 -0.44 -7.90
N HIS A 233 -10.18 -0.09 -9.06
CA HIS A 233 -11.01 -0.98 -9.87
C HIS A 233 -10.18 -1.54 -11.01
N ALA A 234 -10.21 -2.86 -11.18
CA ALA A 234 -9.45 -3.54 -12.22
C ALA A 234 -10.31 -4.60 -12.91
N GLU A 235 -10.12 -4.71 -14.22
CA GLU A 235 -10.74 -5.71 -15.09
C GLU A 235 -9.65 -6.54 -15.80
N GLY A 236 -9.98 -7.78 -16.20
CA GLY A 236 -9.03 -8.67 -16.90
C GLY A 236 -8.39 -9.71 -15.98
N GLU A 237 -7.05 -9.80 -15.98
CA GLU A 237 -6.30 -10.80 -15.20
C GLU A 237 -6.33 -10.56 -13.68
N LEU A 238 -6.55 -9.31 -13.28
CA LEU A 238 -6.81 -8.89 -11.90
C LEU A 238 -8.21 -8.28 -11.85
N LEU A 239 -9.11 -8.88 -11.05
CA LEU A 239 -10.47 -8.39 -10.87
C LEU A 239 -10.59 -7.74 -9.49
N LEU A 240 -10.77 -6.42 -9.45
CA LEU A 240 -10.90 -5.66 -8.21
C LEU A 240 -12.07 -4.67 -8.24
N PRO A 241 -12.79 -4.50 -7.11
CA PRO A 241 -12.83 -5.42 -5.98
C PRO A 241 -13.19 -6.85 -6.41
N HIS A 242 -12.83 -7.86 -5.62
CA HIS A 242 -13.03 -9.26 -6.02
C HIS A 242 -14.52 -9.51 -6.31
N PRO A 243 -14.88 -9.98 -7.52
CA PRO A 243 -16.24 -9.86 -8.06
C PRO A 243 -17.27 -10.65 -7.26
N ARG A 244 -16.85 -11.71 -6.58
CA ARG A 244 -17.71 -12.58 -5.77
C ARG A 244 -17.59 -12.35 -4.27
N ALA A 245 -16.79 -11.39 -3.82
CA ALA A 245 -16.59 -11.17 -2.39
C ALA A 245 -17.88 -10.70 -1.70
N ALA A 246 -18.69 -9.88 -2.39
CA ALA A 246 -19.96 -9.36 -1.88
C ALA A 246 -21.04 -10.45 -1.66
N GLU A 247 -20.82 -11.67 -2.18
CA GLU A 247 -21.74 -12.79 -2.12
C GLU A 247 -21.32 -13.87 -1.10
N ARG A 248 -20.18 -13.70 -0.42
CA ARG A 248 -19.55 -14.75 0.40
C ARG A 248 -19.44 -14.34 1.86
N ALA A 249 -20.36 -14.80 2.70
CA ALA A 249 -20.35 -14.56 4.14
C ALA A 249 -19.05 -15.03 4.80
N PHE A 250 -18.44 -16.13 4.33
CA PHE A 250 -17.16 -16.60 4.90
C PHE A 250 -15.98 -15.66 4.67
N VAL A 251 -16.10 -14.69 3.75
CA VAL A 251 -15.17 -13.57 3.59
C VAL A 251 -15.67 -12.36 4.38
N LEU A 252 -16.94 -12.01 4.21
CA LEU A 252 -17.52 -10.76 4.72
C LEU A 252 -17.67 -10.75 6.25
N ALA A 253 -18.07 -11.86 6.86
CA ALA A 253 -18.24 -11.96 8.32
C ALA A 253 -16.91 -11.77 9.07
N PRO A 254 -15.82 -12.50 8.76
CA PRO A 254 -14.53 -12.24 9.39
C PRO A 254 -14.00 -10.83 9.07
N TRP A 255 -14.23 -10.31 7.85
CA TRP A 255 -13.85 -8.94 7.53
C TRP A 255 -14.57 -7.91 8.42
N ALA A 256 -15.89 -8.02 8.60
CA ALA A 256 -16.67 -7.14 9.46
C ALA A 256 -16.23 -7.22 10.94
N MET A 257 -15.71 -8.37 11.40
CA MET A 257 -15.13 -8.51 12.74
C MET A 257 -13.78 -7.79 12.85
N ALA A 258 -12.96 -7.79 11.79
CA ALA A 258 -11.65 -7.13 11.77
C ALA A 258 -11.75 -5.61 11.58
N ASP A 259 -12.69 -5.14 10.76
CA ASP A 259 -13.01 -3.73 10.56
C ASP A 259 -14.54 -3.53 10.48
N PRO A 260 -15.19 -3.17 11.60
CA PRO A 260 -16.64 -2.92 11.63
C PRO A 260 -17.11 -1.76 10.75
N ALA A 261 -16.19 -0.86 10.35
CA ALA A 261 -16.49 0.28 9.48
C ALA A 261 -16.21 0.00 7.99
N ALA A 262 -15.81 -1.24 7.65
CA ALA A 262 -15.46 -1.63 6.30
C ALA A 262 -16.63 -1.49 5.32
N ARG A 263 -16.30 -1.12 4.08
CA ARG A 263 -17.25 -1.01 2.97
C ARG A 263 -16.76 -1.73 1.73
N LEU A 264 -17.67 -2.37 1.04
CA LEU A 264 -17.45 -3.02 -0.24
C LEU A 264 -18.58 -2.63 -1.20
N ALA A 265 -18.24 -2.17 -2.40
CA ALA A 265 -19.21 -1.70 -3.40
C ALA A 265 -20.22 -0.68 -2.83
N GLY A 266 -19.73 0.25 -1.99
CA GLY A 266 -20.54 1.30 -1.34
C GLY A 266 -21.38 0.83 -0.13
N GLN A 267 -21.50 -0.47 0.12
CA GLN A 267 -22.31 -1.03 1.21
C GLN A 267 -21.44 -1.41 2.41
N ALA A 268 -22.03 -1.43 3.62
CA ALA A 268 -21.33 -1.90 4.80
C ALA A 268 -21.06 -3.42 4.67
N VAL A 269 -19.84 -3.84 4.96
CA VAL A 269 -19.46 -5.26 4.86
C VAL A 269 -20.31 -6.15 5.79
N ALA A 270 -20.67 -5.64 6.98
CA ALA A 270 -21.55 -6.35 7.90
C ALA A 270 -22.96 -6.61 7.33
N ASP A 271 -23.53 -5.65 6.59
CA ASP A 271 -24.85 -5.80 5.97
C ASP A 271 -24.81 -6.81 4.82
N LEU A 272 -23.73 -6.81 4.04
CA LEU A 272 -23.50 -7.82 3.00
C LEU A 272 -23.34 -9.22 3.62
N ALA A 273 -22.57 -9.33 4.71
CA ALA A 273 -22.36 -10.60 5.41
C ALA A 273 -23.68 -11.21 5.89
N ALA A 274 -24.60 -10.40 6.42
CA ALA A 274 -25.89 -10.86 6.92
C ALA A 274 -26.87 -11.32 5.82
N ARG A 275 -26.65 -10.91 4.57
CA ARG A 275 -27.56 -11.20 3.43
C ARG A 275 -27.02 -12.26 2.48
N ALA A 276 -25.74 -12.61 2.58
CA ALA A 276 -25.14 -13.62 1.73
C ALA A 276 -25.75 -15.01 2.00
N ASP A 277 -25.93 -15.80 0.94
CA ASP A 277 -26.66 -17.08 0.98
C ASP A 277 -26.02 -18.10 1.93
N ASP A 278 -24.70 -18.01 2.12
CA ASP A 278 -23.89 -18.87 2.98
C ASP A 278 -23.78 -18.39 4.44
N ALA A 279 -24.45 -17.28 4.82
CA ALA A 279 -24.36 -16.70 6.16
C ALA A 279 -24.70 -17.69 7.28
N GLY A 280 -25.70 -18.55 7.07
CA GLY A 280 -26.08 -19.59 8.04
C GLY A 280 -25.03 -20.69 8.22
N GLY A 281 -24.08 -20.81 7.29
CA GLY A 281 -22.99 -21.79 7.33
C GLY A 281 -21.72 -21.29 8.02
N VAL A 282 -21.64 -20.00 8.37
CA VAL A 282 -20.46 -19.42 9.03
C VAL A 282 -20.55 -19.61 10.54
N ARG A 283 -19.55 -20.29 11.11
CA ARG A 283 -19.47 -20.60 12.55
C ARG A 283 -18.16 -20.08 13.13
N PRO A 284 -18.10 -19.76 14.44
CA PRO A 284 -16.82 -19.45 15.09
C PRO A 284 -15.84 -20.61 14.93
N GLY A 285 -14.62 -20.32 14.49
CA GLY A 285 -13.55 -21.30 14.40
C GLY A 285 -12.72 -21.39 15.69
N PRO A 286 -11.65 -22.20 15.68
CA PRO A 286 -10.71 -22.28 16.79
C PRO A 286 -9.95 -20.94 16.98
N PRO A 287 -9.31 -20.72 18.13
CA PRO A 287 -8.37 -19.60 18.25
C PRO A 287 -7.20 -19.77 17.28
N TRP A 288 -6.60 -18.65 16.88
CA TRP A 288 -5.34 -18.69 16.13
C TRP A 288 -4.27 -19.43 16.93
N PRO A 289 -3.47 -20.31 16.29
CA PRO A 289 -2.23 -20.77 16.89
C PRO A 289 -1.24 -19.60 17.03
N ALA A 290 -0.12 -19.81 17.72
CA ALA A 290 0.88 -18.77 17.92
C ALA A 290 1.38 -18.22 16.58
N LEU A 291 1.20 -16.90 16.37
CA LEU A 291 1.68 -16.21 15.17
C LEU A 291 3.13 -15.80 15.38
N HIS A 292 4.03 -16.36 14.57
CA HIS A 292 5.44 -15.97 14.55
C HIS A 292 5.67 -14.88 13.50
N LEU A 293 5.22 -13.67 13.79
CA LEU A 293 5.48 -12.51 12.95
C LEU A 293 6.95 -12.12 13.15
N GLY A 294 7.79 -12.31 12.12
CA GLY A 294 9.20 -11.94 12.16
C GLY A 294 9.33 -10.44 12.39
N GLY A 295 9.64 -10.04 13.62
CA GLY A 295 9.84 -8.64 13.97
C GLY A 295 11.32 -8.27 13.91
N GLU A 296 11.71 -7.46 12.93
CA GLU A 296 12.69 -6.42 13.22
C GLU A 296 11.95 -5.25 13.89
N ARG A 297 12.38 -4.94 15.12
CA ARG A 297 12.01 -3.74 15.86
C ARG A 297 12.89 -2.58 15.42
#